data_AF-A0A5E7ZDN9-F1
#
_entry.id   AF-A0A5E7ZDN9-F1
#
_cell.length_a   1.000
_cell.length_b   1.000
_cell.length_c   1.000
_cell.angle_alpha   90.00
_cell.angle_beta   90.00
_cell.angle_gamma   90.00
#
_symmetry.space_group_name_H-M   'P 1'
#
loop_
_entity.id
_entity.type
_entity.pdbx_description
1 polymer ?
#
loop_
_entity_poly.entity_id
_entity_poly.type
_entity_poly.pdbx_seq_one_letter_code
_entity_poly.pdbx_strand_id
1 'polypeptide(L)'
;MNWIFSSLAAALICSSAAGRQLTIYSTGFGNNAEQIIEQARFYADELNIASGQPLIVMVMLSDKLPDNISGMMVHDENEVLHLRNVMIKLNAALPADDLSRALAHEMVHVAQYARGDLMRINNTMFRWQGQLIFDSASIPYRQRKWEKEAFAKEEELRKAYKKLISRQ
;
A
#
# COMPACT_ATOMS: atom_id res chain seq x y z
N MET A 1 -10.60 -11.10 34.94
CA MET A 1 -11.03 -12.19 34.04
C MET A 1 -10.36 -11.95 32.70
N ASN A 2 -9.35 -12.76 32.40
CA ASN A 2 -8.70 -12.86 31.11
C ASN A 2 -9.69 -13.38 30.06
N TRP A 3 -9.79 -12.70 28.93
CA TRP A 3 -10.06 -13.35 27.66
C TRP A 3 -8.94 -12.98 26.70
N ILE A 4 -8.15 -14.00 26.44
CA ILE A 4 -6.93 -14.06 25.66
C ILE A 4 -7.30 -13.89 24.18
N PHE A 5 -6.43 -13.18 23.44
CA PHE A 5 -6.36 -13.14 21.98
C PHE A 5 -6.67 -14.50 21.35
N SER A 6 -7.77 -14.60 20.61
CA SER A 6 -8.11 -15.81 19.85
C SER A 6 -8.54 -15.43 18.43
N SER A 7 -7.54 -15.26 17.57
CA SER A 7 -7.46 -15.82 16.20
C SER A 7 -6.26 -15.23 15.44
N LEU A 8 -5.05 -15.52 15.94
CA LEU A 8 -3.84 -15.60 15.12
C LEU A 8 -3.94 -16.89 14.28
N ALA A 9 -4.45 -16.81 13.04
CA ALA A 9 -4.33 -17.83 11.99
C ALA A 9 -4.81 -17.18 10.68
N ALA A 10 -4.03 -16.91 9.64
CA ALA A 10 -2.77 -17.49 9.19
C ALA A 10 -1.79 -16.39 8.75
N ALA A 11 -0.62 -16.37 9.36
CA ALA A 11 0.50 -15.51 8.95
C ALA A 11 1.75 -16.38 8.81
N LEU A 12 1.89 -17.05 7.66
CA LEU A 12 3.08 -17.75 7.18
C LEU A 12 2.85 -17.91 5.65
N ILE A 13 3.73 -17.55 4.72
CA ILE A 13 5.19 -17.72 4.66
C ILE A 13 5.83 -16.50 3.98
N CYS A 14 6.92 -16.03 4.59
CA CYS A 14 7.82 -15.02 4.07
C CYS A 14 8.68 -15.62 2.94
N SER A 15 8.61 -15.04 1.75
CA SER A 15 9.67 -15.16 0.75
C SER A 15 10.24 -13.76 0.52
N SER A 16 11.45 -13.56 1.04
CA SER A 16 12.30 -12.45 0.63
C SER A 16 12.84 -12.80 -0.76
N ALA A 17 12.26 -12.19 -1.78
CA ALA A 17 12.88 -12.21 -3.09
C ALA A 17 14.24 -11.51 -2.98
N ALA A 18 15.32 -12.26 -3.15
CA ALA A 18 16.68 -11.79 -3.42
C ALA A 18 17.08 -10.48 -2.70
N GLY A 19 17.39 -10.55 -1.40
CA GLY A 19 17.97 -9.43 -0.67
C GLY A 19 17.06 -8.21 -0.47
N ARG A 20 15.80 -8.23 -0.94
CA ARG A 20 14.82 -7.18 -0.65
C ARG A 20 14.27 -7.36 0.77
N GLN A 21 14.46 -6.34 1.62
CA GLN A 21 13.88 -6.28 2.96
C GLN A 21 12.43 -5.76 2.88
N LEU A 22 11.58 -6.40 2.08
CA LEU A 22 10.16 -6.07 1.93
C LEU A 22 9.32 -7.29 2.31
N THR A 23 8.39 -7.10 3.25
CA THR A 23 7.48 -8.16 3.67
C THR A 23 6.04 -7.69 3.51
N ILE A 24 5.22 -8.44 2.78
CA ILE A 24 3.81 -8.12 2.52
C ILE A 24 2.92 -9.17 3.16
N TYR A 25 1.92 -8.71 3.92
CA TYR A 25 0.89 -9.53 4.54
C TYR A 25 -0.51 -9.02 4.16
N SER A 26 -1.51 -9.91 4.23
CA SER A 26 -2.92 -9.55 4.14
C SER A 26 -3.69 -10.13 5.31
N THR A 27 -4.65 -9.38 5.86
CA THR A 27 -5.50 -9.83 6.98
C THR A 27 -6.86 -10.39 6.52
N GLY A 28 -7.06 -10.56 5.20
CA GLY A 28 -8.26 -11.20 4.66
C GLY A 28 -8.37 -12.68 5.04
N PHE A 29 -9.60 -13.23 4.99
CA PHE A 29 -9.84 -14.66 5.16
C PHE A 29 -9.94 -15.37 3.80
N GLY A 30 -9.29 -16.54 3.65
CA GLY A 30 -9.42 -17.42 2.47
C GLY A 30 -8.65 -16.96 1.22
N ASN A 31 -9.04 -17.48 0.05
CA ASN A 31 -8.37 -17.30 -1.26
C ASN A 31 -8.14 -15.81 -1.65
N ASN A 32 -8.91 -14.89 -1.09
CA ASN A 32 -8.77 -13.45 -1.35
C ASN A 32 -7.47 -12.88 -0.77
N ALA A 33 -6.96 -13.41 0.34
CA ALA A 33 -5.75 -12.91 0.98
C ALA A 33 -4.50 -13.22 0.15
N GLU A 34 -4.41 -14.44 -0.38
CA GLU A 34 -3.30 -14.87 -1.23
C GLU A 34 -3.25 -14.05 -2.53
N GLN A 35 -4.39 -13.91 -3.22
CA GLN A 35 -4.47 -13.08 -4.44
C GLN A 35 -4.06 -11.63 -4.21
N ILE A 36 -4.47 -11.03 -3.08
CA ILE A 36 -4.05 -9.66 -2.71
C ILE A 36 -2.54 -9.59 -2.49
N ILE A 37 -1.96 -10.59 -1.81
CA ILE A 37 -0.50 -10.63 -1.56
C ILE A 37 0.25 -10.78 -2.88
N GLU A 38 -0.17 -11.69 -3.75
CA GLU A 38 0.46 -11.90 -5.07
C GLU A 38 0.39 -10.64 -5.93
N GLN A 39 -0.78 -10.01 -5.98
CA GLN A 39 -0.98 -8.76 -6.69
C GLN A 39 -0.11 -7.62 -6.13
N ALA A 40 -0.05 -7.47 -4.81
CA ALA A 40 0.78 -6.46 -4.16
C ALA A 40 2.28 -6.72 -4.41
N ARG A 41 2.72 -7.98 -4.44
CA ARG A 41 4.09 -8.36 -4.79
C ARG A 41 4.41 -8.01 -6.24
N PHE A 42 3.52 -8.34 -7.17
CA PHE A 42 3.66 -7.95 -8.57
C PHE A 42 3.82 -6.42 -8.71
N TYR A 43 2.97 -5.64 -8.05
CA TYR A 43 3.10 -4.18 -8.06
C TYR A 43 4.40 -3.69 -7.42
N ALA A 44 4.83 -4.30 -6.31
CA ALA A 44 6.09 -3.94 -5.67
C ALA A 44 7.31 -4.21 -6.58
N ASP A 45 7.28 -5.29 -7.34
CA ASP A 45 8.33 -5.62 -8.31
C ASP A 45 8.35 -4.65 -9.48
N GLU A 46 7.20 -4.36 -10.08
CA GLU A 46 7.07 -3.37 -11.18
C GLU A 46 7.48 -1.96 -10.73
N LEU A 47 7.17 -1.60 -9.49
CA LEU A 47 7.56 -0.31 -8.89
C LEU A 47 9.00 -0.30 -8.38
N ASN A 48 9.71 -1.42 -8.45
CA ASN A 48 11.06 -1.60 -7.90
C ASN A 48 11.16 -1.12 -6.46
N ILE A 49 10.22 -1.53 -5.61
CA ILE A 49 10.24 -1.21 -4.17
C ILE A 49 11.41 -1.99 -3.53
N ALA A 50 12.60 -1.41 -3.61
CA ALA A 50 13.79 -1.81 -2.91
C ALA A 50 14.01 -0.83 -1.77
N SER A 51 13.82 -1.31 -0.54
CA SER A 51 14.07 -0.53 0.65
C SER A 51 15.45 -0.91 1.19
N GLY A 52 16.32 0.08 1.41
CA GLY A 52 17.60 -0.11 2.12
C GLY A 52 17.44 -0.41 3.62
N GLN A 53 16.19 -0.41 4.10
CA GLN A 53 15.77 -0.75 5.47
C GLN A 53 14.60 -1.74 5.40
N PRO A 54 14.24 -2.45 6.47
CA PRO A 54 13.07 -3.32 6.43
C PRO A 54 11.78 -2.51 6.30
N LEU A 55 10.96 -2.88 5.32
CA LEU A 55 9.63 -2.32 5.09
C LEU A 55 8.59 -3.44 5.19
N ILE A 56 7.63 -3.28 6.10
CA ILE A 56 6.51 -4.19 6.29
C ILE A 56 5.26 -3.52 5.72
N VAL A 57 4.57 -4.18 4.80
CA VAL A 57 3.33 -3.72 4.21
C VAL A 57 2.21 -4.68 4.60
N MET A 58 1.16 -4.16 5.22
CA MET A 58 -0.04 -4.90 5.59
C MET A 58 -1.22 -4.39 4.78
N VAL A 59 -1.82 -5.26 3.97
CA VAL A 59 -3.00 -4.93 3.16
C VAL A 59 -4.25 -5.49 3.83
N MET A 60 -5.28 -4.68 4.00
CA MET A 60 -6.52 -5.09 4.66
C MET A 60 -7.74 -4.64 3.86
N LEU A 61 -8.73 -5.51 3.74
CA LEU A 61 -10.06 -5.13 3.27
C LEU A 61 -10.87 -4.57 4.44
N SER A 62 -11.57 -3.47 4.23
CA SER A 62 -12.38 -2.82 5.25
C SER A 62 -13.74 -2.41 4.70
N ASP A 63 -14.78 -2.73 5.46
CA ASP A 63 -16.17 -2.30 5.28
C ASP A 63 -16.46 -0.95 5.97
N LYS A 64 -15.45 -0.35 6.61
CA LYS A 64 -15.59 0.89 7.42
C LYS A 64 -15.00 2.13 6.75
N LEU A 65 -14.56 2.02 5.50
CA LEU A 65 -14.10 3.19 4.75
C LEU A 65 -15.31 4.00 4.27
N PRO A 66 -15.27 5.33 4.31
CA PRO A 66 -16.29 6.18 3.68
C PRO A 66 -16.49 5.83 2.20
N ASP A 67 -17.73 5.95 1.70
CA ASP A 67 -18.11 5.55 0.33
C ASP A 67 -17.27 6.23 -0.77
N ASN A 68 -16.74 7.43 -0.52
CA ASN A 68 -15.92 8.18 -1.46
C ASN A 68 -14.42 7.86 -1.36
N ILE A 69 -14.01 6.88 -0.55
CA ILE A 69 -12.63 6.46 -0.34
C ILE A 69 -12.48 5.00 -0.79
N SER A 70 -11.77 4.80 -1.90
CA SER A 70 -11.49 3.46 -2.43
C SER A 70 -10.36 2.75 -1.68
N GLY A 71 -9.41 3.51 -1.15
CA GLY A 71 -8.29 3.01 -0.38
C GLY A 71 -7.63 4.11 0.45
N MET A 72 -6.77 3.71 1.37
CA MET A 72 -5.88 4.62 2.08
C MET A 72 -4.61 3.90 2.55
N MET A 73 -3.49 4.61 2.50
CA MET A 73 -2.22 4.20 3.09
C MET A 73 -1.91 5.00 4.36
N VAL A 74 -1.51 4.30 5.41
CA VAL A 74 -0.99 4.88 6.66
C VAL A 74 0.36 4.26 6.93
N HIS A 75 1.35 5.08 7.28
CA HIS A 75 2.67 4.61 7.70
C HIS A 75 2.92 4.94 9.16
N ASP A 76 3.72 4.11 9.81
CA ASP A 76 4.26 4.30 11.14
C ASP A 76 5.72 3.83 11.17
N GLU A 77 6.55 4.53 11.93
CA GLU A 77 7.97 4.21 12.07
C GLU A 77 8.23 3.77 13.50
N ASN A 78 8.67 2.52 13.67
CA ASN A 78 9.10 2.05 14.98
C ASN A 78 10.57 2.45 15.17
N GLU A 79 10.81 3.54 15.90
CA GLU A 79 12.16 4.08 16.15
C GLU A 79 13.10 3.07 16.81
N VAL A 80 12.59 2.21 17.70
CA VAL A 80 13.41 1.24 18.45
C VAL A 80 13.92 0.12 17.54
N LEU A 81 13.03 -0.41 16.70
CA LEU A 81 13.34 -1.54 15.81
C LEU A 81 13.81 -1.09 14.44
N HIS A 82 13.79 0.22 14.15
CA HIS A 82 14.06 0.80 12.83
C HIS A 82 13.22 0.14 11.72
N LEU A 83 11.99 -0.28 12.08
CA LEU A 83 11.05 -0.91 11.17
C LEU A 83 10.09 0.13 10.62
N ARG A 84 9.98 0.18 9.30
CA ARG A 84 8.96 0.98 8.63
C ARG A 84 7.74 0.10 8.38
N ASN A 85 6.61 0.48 8.97
CA ASN A 85 5.36 -0.23 8.81
C ASN A 85 4.41 0.60 7.95
N VAL A 86 3.79 -0.04 6.97
CA VAL A 86 2.77 0.56 6.13
C VAL A 86 1.52 -0.31 6.19
N MET A 87 0.39 0.32 6.43
CA MET A 87 -0.93 -0.29 6.41
C MET A 87 -1.73 0.31 5.25
N ILE A 88 -2.13 -0.56 4.33
CA ILE A 88 -3.07 -0.25 3.26
C ILE A 88 -4.44 -0.77 3.69
N LYS A 89 -5.45 0.09 3.65
CA LYS A 89 -6.86 -0.30 3.79
C LYS A 89 -7.54 -0.08 2.45
N LEU A 90 -8.25 -1.09 1.96
CA LEU A 90 -9.03 -1.02 0.73
C LEU A 90 -10.52 -1.21 1.06
N ASN A 91 -11.39 -0.54 0.31
CA ASN A 91 -12.82 -0.67 0.52
C ASN A 91 -13.29 -2.05 0.02
N ALA A 92 -13.79 -2.87 0.94
CA ALA A 92 -14.21 -4.25 0.66
C ALA A 92 -15.45 -4.34 -0.25
N ALA A 93 -16.21 -3.25 -0.40
CA ALA A 93 -17.38 -3.19 -1.27
C ALA A 93 -17.03 -2.94 -2.74
N LEU A 94 -15.76 -2.68 -3.07
CA LEU A 94 -15.34 -2.42 -4.44
C LEU A 94 -15.40 -3.69 -5.31
N PRO A 95 -15.82 -3.57 -6.58
CA PRO A 95 -15.60 -4.61 -7.57
C PRO A 95 -14.11 -4.96 -7.70
N ALA A 96 -13.81 -6.19 -8.11
CA ALA A 96 -12.43 -6.69 -8.19
C ALA A 96 -11.47 -5.79 -9.04
N ASP A 97 -11.95 -5.22 -10.16
CA ASP A 97 -11.12 -4.34 -11.00
C ASP A 97 -10.84 -2.99 -10.31
N ASP A 98 -11.81 -2.46 -9.55
CA ASP A 98 -11.63 -1.24 -8.77
C ASP A 98 -10.76 -1.46 -7.53
N LEU A 99 -10.88 -2.62 -6.90
CA LEU A 99 -10.01 -3.03 -5.80
C LEU A 99 -8.55 -3.16 -6.28
N SER A 100 -8.36 -3.78 -7.45
CA SER A 100 -7.07 -3.91 -8.13
C SER A 100 -6.45 -2.54 -8.44
N ARG A 101 -7.27 -1.59 -8.92
CA ARG A 101 -6.87 -0.20 -9.18
C ARG A 101 -6.51 0.54 -7.90
N ALA A 102 -7.32 0.41 -6.85
CA ALA A 102 -7.08 1.03 -5.55
C ALA A 102 -5.78 0.49 -4.93
N LEU A 103 -5.57 -0.83 -4.96
CA LEU A 103 -4.32 -1.42 -4.49
C LEU A 103 -3.11 -0.90 -5.28
N ALA A 104 -3.21 -0.79 -6.61
CA ALA A 104 -2.14 -0.23 -7.42
C ALA A 104 -1.80 1.21 -7.01
N HIS A 105 -2.83 2.05 -6.80
CA HIS A 105 -2.67 3.43 -6.33
C HIS A 105 -1.94 3.49 -4.98
N GLU A 106 -2.41 2.74 -3.99
CA GLU A 106 -1.80 2.73 -2.66
C GLU A 106 -0.38 2.16 -2.68
N MET A 107 -0.08 1.18 -3.55
CA MET A 107 1.28 0.66 -3.74
C MET A 107 2.23 1.70 -4.34
N VAL A 108 1.75 2.64 -5.17
CA VAL A 108 2.56 3.78 -5.61
C VAL A 108 2.91 4.68 -4.42
N HIS A 109 1.98 4.91 -3.50
CA HIS A 109 2.29 5.64 -2.27
C HIS A 109 3.29 4.90 -1.37
N VAL A 110 3.20 3.56 -1.29
CA VAL A 110 4.24 2.75 -0.63
C VAL A 110 5.60 2.99 -1.28
N ALA A 111 5.68 2.98 -2.61
CA ALA A 111 6.93 3.22 -3.33
C ALA A 111 7.48 4.64 -3.09
N GLN A 112 6.62 5.66 -3.14
CA GLN A 112 6.98 7.04 -2.84
C GLN A 112 7.52 7.20 -1.41
N TYR A 113 6.88 6.55 -0.43
CA TYR A 113 7.35 6.52 0.96
C TYR A 113 8.67 5.75 1.10
N ALA A 114 8.79 4.58 0.46
CA ALA A 114 9.98 3.75 0.52
C ALA A 114 11.23 4.48 0.00
N ARG A 115 11.08 5.27 -1.08
CA ARG A 115 12.12 6.13 -1.67
C ARG A 115 12.41 7.40 -0.85
N GLY A 116 11.51 7.78 0.06
CA GLY A 116 11.60 9.05 0.80
C GLY A 116 11.08 10.27 0.02
N ASP A 117 10.39 10.05 -1.11
CA ASP A 117 9.79 11.12 -1.91
C ASP A 117 8.59 11.73 -1.18
N LEU A 118 7.74 10.91 -0.58
CA LEU A 118 6.52 11.36 0.11
C LEU A 118 6.60 11.08 1.60
N MET A 119 6.50 12.14 2.41
CA MET A 119 6.40 12.03 3.86
C MET A 119 5.32 12.97 4.38
N ARG A 120 4.41 12.45 5.21
CA ARG A 120 3.38 13.28 5.84
C ARG A 120 3.96 13.87 7.12
N ILE A 121 3.97 15.20 7.23
CA ILE A 121 4.44 15.90 8.43
C ILE A 121 3.29 16.06 9.43
N ASN A 122 2.12 16.46 8.92
CA ASN A 122 0.87 16.54 9.67
C ASN A 122 -0.33 16.48 8.71
N ASN A 123 -1.53 16.87 9.16
CA ASN A 123 -2.75 16.83 8.34
C ASN A 123 -2.71 17.71 7.08
N THR A 124 -1.95 18.80 7.10
CA THR A 124 -1.95 19.81 6.03
C THR A 124 -0.58 20.00 5.40
N MET A 125 0.47 19.36 5.94
CA MET A 125 1.85 19.51 5.49
C MET A 125 2.46 18.18 5.06
N PHE A 126 3.06 18.20 3.88
CA PHE A 126 3.72 17.05 3.28
C PHE A 126 5.11 17.47 2.78
N ARG A 127 6.08 16.57 2.87
CA ARG A 127 7.33 16.67 2.12
C ARG A 127 7.18 15.85 0.85
N TRP A 128 7.38 16.49 -0.29
CA TRP A 128 7.38 15.86 -1.62
C TRP A 128 8.72 16.11 -2.31
N GLN A 129 9.51 15.07 -2.56
CA GLN A 129 10.82 15.12 -3.20
C GLN A 129 11.73 16.19 -2.57
N GLY A 130 11.80 16.20 -1.24
CA GLY A 130 12.57 17.19 -0.46
C GLY A 130 11.89 18.56 -0.30
N GLN A 131 10.87 18.88 -1.09
CA GLN A 131 10.14 20.15 -0.99
C GLN A 131 9.03 20.07 0.06
N LEU A 132 8.98 21.02 0.98
CA LEU A 132 7.88 21.15 1.93
C LEU A 132 6.67 21.82 1.24
N ILE A 133 5.53 21.13 1.24
CA ILE A 133 4.25 21.59 0.73
C ILE A 133 3.37 21.93 1.92
N PHE A 134 3.11 23.22 2.10
CA PHE A 134 2.19 23.74 3.10
C PHE A 134 0.76 23.74 2.56
N ASP A 135 -0.21 23.58 3.46
CA ASP A 135 -1.63 23.63 3.14
C ASP A 135 -2.03 22.79 1.93
N SER A 136 -1.69 21.51 1.95
CA SER A 136 -2.06 20.56 0.89
C SER A 136 -3.58 20.42 0.71
N ALA A 137 -4.37 20.83 1.72
CA ALA A 137 -5.83 20.88 1.65
C ALA A 137 -6.32 21.93 0.64
N SER A 138 -5.59 23.04 0.46
CA SER A 138 -5.90 24.04 -0.58
C SER A 138 -5.65 23.56 -2.01
N ILE A 139 -4.77 22.56 -2.19
CA ILE A 139 -4.46 21.99 -3.49
C ILE A 139 -5.48 20.88 -3.81
N PRO A 140 -6.24 20.97 -4.92
CA PRO A 140 -7.18 19.93 -5.30
C PRO A 140 -6.49 18.56 -5.35
N TYR A 141 -7.15 17.52 -4.83
CA TYR A 141 -6.55 16.19 -4.66
C TYR A 141 -5.81 15.70 -5.91
N ARG A 142 -6.49 15.62 -7.05
CA ARG A 142 -5.91 15.18 -8.34
C ARG A 142 -4.80 16.09 -8.90
N GLN A 143 -4.60 17.28 -8.33
CA GLN A 143 -3.55 18.22 -8.77
C GLN A 143 -2.29 18.14 -7.90
N ARG A 144 -2.34 17.45 -6.75
CA ARG A 144 -1.17 17.23 -5.89
C ARG A 144 -0.14 16.40 -6.64
N LYS A 145 1.14 16.75 -6.50
CA LYS A 145 2.23 16.17 -7.31
C LYS A 145 2.33 14.65 -7.15
N TRP A 146 2.22 14.15 -5.91
CA TRP A 146 2.25 12.71 -5.61
C TRP A 146 1.05 11.95 -6.16
N GLU A 147 -0.14 12.57 -6.13
CA GLU A 147 -1.36 12.00 -6.71
C GLU A 147 -1.26 11.90 -8.23
N LYS A 148 -0.66 12.90 -8.90
CA LYS A 148 -0.42 12.83 -10.36
C LYS A 148 0.44 11.63 -10.74
N GLU A 149 1.49 11.33 -9.98
CA GLU A 149 2.30 10.13 -10.20
C GLU A 149 1.50 8.86 -9.91
N ALA A 150 0.73 8.83 -8.81
CA ALA A 150 -0.09 7.68 -8.44
C ALA A 150 -1.14 7.36 -9.53
N PHE A 151 -1.88 8.35 -10.01
CA PHE A 151 -2.85 8.18 -11.09
C PHE A 151 -2.23 7.76 -12.43
N ALA A 152 -1.00 8.21 -12.73
CA ALA A 152 -0.32 7.78 -13.94
C ALA A 152 0.09 6.30 -13.86
N LYS A 153 0.64 5.88 -12.72
CA LYS A 153 1.14 4.52 -12.50
C LYS A 153 0.06 3.50 -12.18
N GLU A 154 -1.03 3.88 -11.52
CA GLU A 154 -2.09 2.92 -11.14
C GLU A 154 -2.63 2.17 -12.35
N GLU A 155 -2.84 2.88 -13.47
CA GLU A 155 -3.44 2.32 -14.66
C GLU A 155 -2.45 1.45 -15.44
N GLU A 156 -1.16 1.81 -15.43
CA GLU A 156 -0.08 1.00 -16.00
C GLU A 156 0.03 -0.34 -15.27
N LEU A 157 0.12 -0.30 -13.94
CA LEU A 157 0.23 -1.47 -13.07
C LEU A 157 -0.99 -2.38 -13.21
N ARG A 158 -2.20 -1.81 -13.12
CA ARG A 158 -3.45 -2.57 -13.23
C ARG A 158 -3.55 -3.30 -14.57
N LYS A 159 -3.18 -2.63 -15.68
CA LYS A 159 -3.14 -3.24 -17.02
C LYS A 159 -2.10 -4.35 -17.11
N ALA A 160 -0.91 -4.14 -16.56
CA ALA A 160 0.16 -5.14 -16.56
C ALA A 160 -0.26 -6.40 -15.79
N TYR A 161 -0.86 -6.25 -14.61
CA TYR A 161 -1.36 -7.38 -13.83
C TYR A 161 -2.52 -8.11 -14.52
N LYS A 162 -3.48 -7.38 -15.08
CA LYS A 162 -4.59 -7.98 -15.84
C LYS A 162 -4.07 -8.82 -17.02
N LYS A 163 -3.01 -8.36 -17.68
CA LYS A 163 -2.36 -9.09 -18.76
C LYS A 163 -1.65 -10.34 -18.25
N LEU A 164 -0.98 -10.28 -17.09
CA LEU A 164 -0.34 -11.44 -16.45
C LEU A 164 -1.37 -12.56 -16.17
N ILE A 165 -2.46 -12.23 -15.48
CA ILE A 165 -3.47 -13.23 -15.11
C ILE A 165 -4.26 -13.76 -16.31
N SER A 166 -4.40 -12.98 -17.39
CA SER A 166 -5.08 -13.46 -18.62
C SER A 166 -4.28 -14.49 -19.42
N ARG A 167 -2.99 -14.67 -19.09
CA ARG A 167 -2.07 -15.59 -19.77
C ARG A 167 -1.85 -16.90 -19.01
N GLN A 168 -2.41 -17.01 -17.80
CA GLN A 168 -2.40 -18.20 -16.97
C GLN A 168 -3.66 -19.02 -17.24
#